data_AF-A0A412SMZ3-F1
#
_entry.id   AF-A0A412SMZ3-F1
#
_cell.length_a   1.000
_cell.length_b   1.000
_cell.length_c   1.000
_cell.angle_alpha   90.00
_cell.angle_beta   90.00
_cell.angle_gamma   90.00
#
_symmetry.space_group_name_H-M   'P 1'
#
loop_
_entity.id
_entity.type
_entity.pdbx_description
1 polymer ?
#
loop_
_entity_poly.entity_id
_entity_poly.type
_entity_poly.pdbx_seq_one_letter_code
_entity_poly.pdbx_strand_id
1 'polypeptide(L)' 'MENKKEILLIAQKLTELRLKQKMLKWAFENSKGLPEEKMNAILDEKLRIDHLIKMLETKLKELEK' A
#
# COMPACT_ATOMS: atom_id res chain seq x y z
N MET A 1 -7.84 25.87 1.92
CA MET A 1 -6.96 25.44 0.79
C MET A 1 -6.00 24.33 1.22
N GLU A 2 -5.52 24.34 2.47
CA GLU A 2 -4.71 23.26 3.10
C GLU A 2 -5.29 21.86 2.86
N ASN A 3 -6.54 21.62 3.27
CA ASN A 3 -7.15 20.28 3.21
C ASN A 3 -7.26 19.75 1.78
N LYS A 4 -7.50 20.61 0.77
CA LYS A 4 -7.55 20.18 -0.64
C LYS A 4 -6.19 19.68 -1.14
N LYS A 5 -5.09 20.32 -0.72
CA LYS A 5 -3.73 19.88 -1.06
C LYS A 5 -3.40 18.58 -0.33
N GLU A 6 -3.77 18.47 0.94
CA GLU A 6 -3.53 17.25 1.73
C GLU A 6 -4.32 16.05 1.19
N ILE A 7 -5.60 16.25 0.85
CA ILE A 7 -6.45 15.24 0.18
C ILE A 7 -5.78 14.76 -1.12
N LEU A 8 -5.30 15.68 -1.96
CA LEU A 8 -4.63 15.33 -3.21
C LEU A 8 -3.36 14.49 -2.97
N LEU A 9 -2.53 14.88 -2.00
CA LEU A 9 -1.31 14.14 -1.64
C LEU A 9 -1.62 12.73 -1.12
N ILE A 10 -2.65 12.61 -0.28
CA ILE A 10 -3.10 11.30 0.23
C ILE A 10 -3.63 10.43 -0.91
N ALA A 11 -4.44 10.99 -1.82
CA ALA A 11 -4.98 10.26 -2.98
C ALA A 11 -3.87 9.78 -3.94
N GLN A 12 -2.85 10.61 -4.18
CA GLN A 12 -1.66 10.22 -4.95
C GLN A 12 -0.91 9.07 -4.28
N LYS A 13 -0.65 9.18 -2.98
CA LYS A 13 0.05 8.14 -2.21
C LYS A 13 -0.73 6.82 -2.15
N LEU A 14 -2.05 6.89 -2.04
CA LEU A 14 -2.93 5.72 -2.12
C LEU A 14 -2.85 5.04 -3.48
N THR A 15 -2.77 5.81 -4.56
CA THR A 15 -2.59 5.27 -5.92
C THR A 15 -1.26 4.50 -6.04
N GLU A 16 -0.17 5.09 -5.57
CA GLU A 16 1.15 4.46 -5.55
C GLU A 16 1.16 3.17 -4.72
N LEU A 17 0.58 3.20 -3.52
CA LEU A 17 0.55 2.04 -2.62
C LEU A 17 -0.30 0.90 -3.21
N ARG A 18 -1.44 1.21 -3.82
CA ARG A 18 -2.29 0.20 -4.49
C ARG A 18 -1.58 -0.44 -5.69
N LEU A 19 -0.78 0.33 -6.44
CA LEU A 19 0.06 -0.23 -7.50
C LEU A 19 1.10 -1.18 -6.94
N LYS A 20 1.84 -0.76 -5.89
CA LYS A 20 2.82 -1.61 -5.20
C LYS A 20 2.19 -2.88 -4.62
N GLN A 21 1.00 -2.78 -4.02
CA GLN A 21 0.25 -3.92 -3.51
C GLN A 21 -0.04 -4.95 -4.61
N LYS A 22 -0.46 -4.50 -5.80
CA LYS A 22 -0.68 -5.38 -6.97
C LYS A 22 0.63 -6.04 -7.44
N MET A 23 1.73 -5.28 -7.48
CA MET A 23 3.04 -5.82 -7.85
C MET A 23 3.54 -6.88 -6.85
N LEU A 24 3.38 -6.64 -5.55
CA LEU A 24 3.75 -7.60 -4.51
C LEU A 24 2.88 -8.84 -4.54
N LYS A 25 1.57 -8.69 -4.77
CA LYS A 25 0.66 -9.83 -4.96
C LYS A 25 1.13 -10.69 -6.13
N TRP A 26 1.44 -10.06 -7.27
CA TRP A 26 1.99 -10.76 -8.42
C TRP A 26 3.34 -11.42 -8.11
N ALA A 27 4.26 -10.74 -7.42
CA ALA A 27 5.55 -11.29 -7.04
C ALA A 27 5.42 -12.51 -6.12
N PHE A 28 4.47 -12.47 -5.16
CA PHE A 28 4.15 -13.58 -4.28
C PHE A 28 3.53 -14.77 -5.03
N GLU A 29 2.59 -14.52 -5.95
CA GLU A 29 1.99 -15.58 -6.76
C GLU A 29 3.01 -16.25 -7.71
N ASN A 30 4.07 -15.51 -8.08
CA ASN A 30 5.13 -15.97 -8.99
C ASN A 30 6.44 -16.34 -8.26
N SER A 31 6.45 -16.42 -6.92
CA SER A 31 7.68 -16.69 -6.14
C SER A 31 8.08 -18.17 -6.07
N LYS A 32 7.64 -19.00 -7.04
CA LYS A 32 7.89 -20.45 -7.00
C LYS A 32 9.40 -20.72 -7.03
N GLY A 33 9.90 -21.42 -6.00
CA GLY A 33 11.32 -21.73 -5.86
C GLY A 33 12.16 -20.61 -5.25
N LEU A 34 11.57 -19.52 -4.77
CA LEU A 34 12.29 -18.58 -3.92
C LEU A 34 12.58 -19.21 -2.54
N PRO A 35 13.74 -18.90 -1.94
CA PRO A 35 14.00 -19.21 -0.54
C PRO A 35 12.91 -18.64 0.37
N GLU A 36 12.60 -19.36 1.45
CA GLU A 36 11.59 -18.97 2.45
C GLU A 36 11.80 -17.53 2.96
N GLU A 37 13.05 -17.13 3.22
CA GLU A 37 13.41 -15.78 3.64
C GLU A 37 12.92 -14.70 2.65
N LYS A 38 13.05 -14.96 1.35
CA LYS A 38 12.59 -14.02 0.31
C LYS A 38 11.07 -14.00 0.21
N MET A 39 10.42 -15.14 0.41
CA MET A 39 8.95 -15.23 0.42
C MET A 39 8.37 -14.49 1.63
N ASN A 40 9.00 -14.62 2.80
CA ASN A 40 8.65 -13.90 4.03
C ASN A 40 8.85 -12.40 3.85
N ALA A 41 9.95 -11.95 3.23
CA ALA A 41 10.15 -10.53 2.94
C ALA A 41 9.05 -9.93 2.02
N ILE A 42 8.56 -10.70 1.03
CA ILE A 42 7.44 -10.28 0.17
C ILE A 42 6.14 -10.20 0.99
N LEU A 43 5.90 -11.17 1.87
CA LEU A 43 4.74 -11.20 2.74
C LEU A 43 4.74 -10.01 3.71
N ASP A 44 5.87 -9.73 4.35
CA ASP A 44 6.04 -8.63 5.30
C ASP A 44 5.80 -7.28 4.62
N GLU A 45 6.38 -7.05 3.44
CA GLU A 45 6.15 -5.81 2.70
C GLU A 45 4.70 -5.69 2.24
N LYS A 46 4.05 -6.80 1.85
CA LYS A 46 2.62 -6.80 1.54
C LYS A 46 1.79 -6.36 2.74
N LEU A 47 2.04 -6.92 3.93
CA LEU A 47 1.34 -6.56 5.17
C LEU A 47 1.57 -5.10 5.54
N ARG A 48 2.79 -4.59 5.37
CA ARG A 48 3.13 -3.18 5.59
C ARG A 48 2.34 -2.25 4.67
N ILE A 49 2.26 -2.58 3.38
CA ILE A 49 1.50 -1.78 2.41
C ILE A 49 -0.01 -1.83 2.72
N ASP A 50 -0.55 -2.99 3.09
CA ASP A 50 -1.96 -3.14 3.47
C ASP A 50 -2.30 -2.23 4.67
N HIS A 51 -1.42 -2.18 5.67
CA HIS A 51 -1.57 -1.30 6.83
C HIS A 51 -1.52 0.19 6.46
N LEU A 52 -0.55 0.60 5.64
CA LEU A 52 -0.40 1.98 5.19
C LEU A 52 -1.60 2.47 4.38
N ILE A 53 -2.14 1.62 3.49
CA ILE A 53 -3.36 1.93 2.73
C ILE A 53 -4.51 2.19 3.70
N LYS A 54 -4.75 1.30 4.66
CA LYS A 54 -5.83 1.46 5.64
C LYS A 54 -5.71 2.74 6.45
N MET A 55 -4.51 3.08 6.91
CA MET A 55 -4.26 4.34 7.62
C MET A 55 -4.61 5.57 6.77
N LEU A 56 -4.16 5.58 5.52
CA LEU A 56 -4.39 6.71 4.61
C LEU A 56 -5.85 6.82 4.20
N GLU A 57 -6.56 5.70 4.02
CA GLU A 57 -8.01 5.70 3.76
C GLU A 57 -8.80 6.25 4.95
N THR A 58 -8.43 5.89 6.19
CA THR A 58 -9.03 6.49 7.39
C THR A 58 -8.78 7.99 7.44
N LYS A 59 -7.54 8.42 7.25
CA LYS A 59 -7.17 9.85 7.25
C LYS A 59 -7.92 10.63 6.16
N LEU A 60 -8.05 10.05 4.96
CA LEU A 60 -8.78 10.67 3.86
C LEU A 60 -10.26 10.90 4.25
N LYS A 61 -10.92 9.89 4.83
CA LYS A 61 -12.30 10.00 5.30
C LYS A 61 -12.48 11.05 6.41
N GLU A 62 -11.48 11.28 7.23
CA GLU A 62 -11.51 12.32 8.27
C GLU A 62 -11.40 13.72 7.66
N LEU A 63 -10.60 13.89 6.60
CA LEU A 63 -10.40 15.17 5.91
C LEU A 63 -11.54 15.56 4.96
N GLU A 64 -12.33 14.57 4.52
CA GLU A 64 -13.52 14.77 3.66
C GLU A 64 -14.79 15.11 4.46
N LYS A 65 -14.77 14.98 5.79
CA LYS A 65 -15.86 15.40 6.70
C LYS A 65 -15.83 16.90 6.96
#